data_AF-A0A2E8CH22-F1
#
_entry.id   AF-A0A2E8CH22-F1
#
_cell.length_a   1.000
_cell.length_b   1.000
_cell.length_c   1.000
_cell.angle_alpha   90.00
_cell.angle_beta   90.00
_cell.angle_gamma   90.00
#
_symmetry.space_group_name_H-M   'P 1'
#
loop_
_entity.id
_entity.type
_entity.pdbx_description
1 polymer ?
#
loop_
_entity_poly.entity_id
_entity_poly.type
_entity_poly.pdbx_seq_one_letter_code
_entity_poly.pdbx_strand_id
1 'polypeptide(L)'
;HGAGWLEGGLTASLEKFIIDVEMLQMFASLMQPVECNEDTLAMAAFDEVEPGGHFFGTQHTLARYETAFYTPLLSDWSNFESWQENGSVDTTHRANRIARQTLADFTPPPLGDSRLEEIDAFIEKRISAGGAALSA
;
A
#
# COMPACT_ATOMS: atom_id res chain seq x y z
N HIS A 1 14.96 2.95 -6.13
CA HIS A 1 13.93 3.97 -6.41
C HIS A 1 12.56 3.32 -6.59
N GLY A 2 12.17 2.46 -5.64
CA GLY A 2 10.90 1.75 -5.74
C GLY A 2 9.69 2.66 -5.51
N ALA A 3 9.86 3.77 -4.80
CA ALA A 3 8.81 4.74 -4.54
C ALA A 3 9.31 6.19 -4.49
N GLY A 4 8.47 7.14 -4.93
CA GLY A 4 8.60 8.59 -4.69
C GLY A 4 9.48 9.35 -5.68
N TRP A 5 10.18 8.65 -6.58
CA TRP A 5 11.09 9.27 -7.54
C TRP A 5 10.34 9.98 -8.67
N LEU A 6 10.70 11.24 -8.92
CA LEU A 6 10.26 12.05 -10.06
C LEU A 6 11.43 12.80 -10.70
N GLU A 7 11.19 13.35 -11.90
CA GLU A 7 12.12 14.23 -12.62
C GLU A 7 13.56 13.69 -12.74
N GLY A 8 13.70 12.42 -13.11
CA GLY A 8 15.02 11.80 -13.26
C GLY A 8 15.84 11.70 -11.97
N GLY A 9 15.18 11.81 -10.80
CA GLY A 9 15.81 11.71 -9.48
C GLY A 9 16.08 13.05 -8.83
N LEU A 10 15.68 14.16 -9.48
CA LEU A 10 15.82 15.50 -8.93
C LEU A 10 14.78 15.81 -7.85
N THR A 11 13.65 15.12 -7.88
CA THR A 11 12.52 15.41 -7.00
C THR A 11 12.01 14.13 -6.32
N ALA A 12 11.72 14.25 -5.02
CA ALA A 12 10.97 13.26 -4.26
C ALA A 12 9.59 13.82 -3.93
N SER A 13 8.52 13.09 -4.24
CA SER A 13 7.14 13.48 -3.93
C SER A 13 6.50 12.46 -3.00
N LEU A 14 5.82 12.94 -1.96
CA LEU A 14 5.07 12.11 -1.02
C LEU A 14 3.84 11.48 -1.69
N GLU A 15 3.15 12.22 -2.56
CA GLU A 15 2.02 11.69 -3.33
C GLU A 15 2.51 10.57 -4.26
N LYS A 16 3.60 10.81 -4.99
CA LYS A 16 4.21 9.79 -5.85
C LYS A 16 4.68 8.59 -5.04
N PHE A 17 5.16 8.79 -3.81
CA PHE A 17 5.55 7.70 -2.92
C PHE A 17 4.36 6.78 -2.62
N ILE A 18 3.21 7.33 -2.24
CA ILE A 18 1.99 6.53 -1.99
C ILE A 18 1.48 5.85 -3.25
N ILE A 19 1.50 6.55 -4.40
CA ILE A 19 1.14 5.96 -5.70
C ILE A 19 2.04 4.76 -6.01
N ASP A 20 3.34 4.89 -5.79
CA ASP A 20 4.28 3.80 -6.05
C ASP A 20 4.10 2.65 -5.05
N VAL A 21 3.78 2.92 -3.79
CA VAL A 21 3.48 1.88 -2.79
C VAL A 21 2.26 1.05 -3.21
N GLU A 22 1.18 1.67 -3.70
CA GLU A 22 0.03 0.97 -4.28
C GLU A 22 0.49 0.00 -5.40
N MET A 23 1.31 0.50 -6.34
CA MET A 23 1.81 -0.34 -7.43
C MET A 23 2.69 -1.49 -6.93
N LEU A 24 3.57 -1.24 -5.96
CA LEU A 24 4.41 -2.27 -5.34
C LEU A 24 3.57 -3.32 -4.62
N GLN A 25 2.51 -2.92 -3.93
CA GLN A 25 1.57 -3.82 -3.26
C GLN A 25 0.81 -4.70 -4.28
N MET A 26 0.38 -4.11 -5.40
CA MET A 26 -0.20 -4.86 -6.52
C MET A 26 0.78 -5.89 -7.08
N PHE A 27 2.04 -5.51 -7.31
CA PHE A 27 3.07 -6.46 -7.77
C PHE A 27 3.34 -7.57 -6.76
N ALA A 28 3.43 -7.24 -5.46
CA ALA A 28 3.60 -8.23 -4.41
C ALA A 28 2.44 -9.23 -4.36
N SER A 29 1.21 -8.76 -4.60
CA SER A 29 0.00 -9.59 -4.67
C SER A 29 -0.01 -10.47 -5.92
N LEU A 30 0.33 -9.91 -7.08
CA LEU A 30 0.42 -10.63 -8.35
C LEU A 30 1.50 -11.72 -8.35
N MET A 31 2.59 -11.49 -7.63
CA MET A 31 3.71 -12.43 -7.53
C MET A 31 3.50 -13.53 -6.49
N GLN A 32 2.37 -13.54 -5.78
CA GLN A 32 2.03 -14.69 -4.93
C GLN A 32 1.82 -15.95 -5.78
N PRO A 33 2.21 -17.14 -5.28
CA PRO A 33 1.92 -18.39 -5.96
C PRO A 33 0.41 -18.56 -6.19
N VAL A 34 0.04 -19.09 -7.36
CA VAL A 34 -1.34 -19.50 -7.61
C VAL A 34 -1.61 -20.77 -6.81
N GLU A 35 -2.48 -20.67 -5.82
CA GLU A 35 -2.95 -21.83 -5.08
C GLU A 35 -3.88 -22.67 -5.97
N CYS A 36 -3.64 -23.99 -6.00
CA CYS A 36 -4.45 -24.94 -6.75
C CYS A 36 -4.84 -26.10 -5.83
N ASN A 37 -6.06 -26.02 -5.30
CA ASN A 37 -6.72 -27.02 -4.47
C ASN A 37 -8.22 -27.07 -4.78
N GLU A 38 -8.97 -27.94 -4.08
CA GLU A 38 -10.41 -28.13 -4.28
C GLU A 38 -11.21 -26.82 -4.12
N ASP A 39 -10.87 -26.02 -3.11
CA ASP A 39 -11.55 -24.75 -2.88
C ASP A 39 -11.26 -23.74 -3.98
N THR A 40 -10.00 -23.60 -4.43
CA THR A 40 -9.66 -22.63 -5.49
C THR A 40 -10.17 -23.05 -6.87
N LEU A 41 -10.43 -24.34 -7.07
CA LEU A 41 -11.11 -24.86 -8.27
C LEU A 41 -12.62 -24.60 -8.24
N ALA A 42 -13.20 -24.43 -7.04
CA ALA A 42 -14.58 -23.98 -6.82
C ALA A 42 -15.67 -24.85 -7.47
N MET A 43 -15.43 -26.15 -7.67
CA MET A 43 -16.37 -27.05 -8.36
C MET A 43 -17.74 -27.11 -7.67
N ALA A 44 -17.78 -27.13 -6.33
CA ALA A 44 -19.03 -27.14 -5.58
C ALA A 44 -19.90 -25.89 -5.83
N ALA A 45 -19.30 -24.74 -6.14
CA ALA A 45 -20.06 -23.53 -6.44
C ALA A 45 -20.82 -23.65 -7.78
N PHE A 46 -20.32 -24.45 -8.73
CA PHE A 46 -21.03 -24.71 -9.99
C PHE A 46 -22.28 -25.57 -9.80
N ASP A 47 -22.29 -26.44 -8.79
CA ASP A 47 -23.47 -27.25 -8.46
C ASP A 47 -24.59 -26.41 -7.80
N GLU A 48 -24.26 -25.23 -7.27
CA GLU A 48 -25.22 -24.29 -6.65
C GLU A 48 -25.91 -23.36 -7.67
N VAL A 49 -25.39 -23.26 -8.91
CA VAL A 49 -25.81 -22.22 -9.86
C VAL A 49 -26.28 -22.82 -11.19
N GLU A 50 -27.56 -22.61 -11.50
CA GLU A 50 -28.13 -22.98 -12.80
C GLU A 50 -27.57 -22.13 -13.96
N PRO A 51 -27.61 -22.64 -15.22
CA PRO A 51 -27.17 -21.89 -16.38
C PRO A 51 -27.85 -20.50 -16.49
N GLY A 52 -27.02 -19.45 -16.57
CA GLY A 52 -27.48 -18.06 -16.61
C GLY A 52 -27.63 -17.38 -15.24
N GLY A 53 -27.32 -18.08 -14.15
CA GLY A 53 -27.24 -17.52 -12.80
C GLY A 53 -25.95 -16.75 -12.51
N HIS A 54 -25.74 -16.40 -11.23
CA HIS A 54 -24.54 -15.70 -10.75
C HIS A 54 -24.03 -16.28 -9.43
N PHE A 55 -22.74 -16.08 -9.13
CA PHE A 55 -22.07 -16.70 -7.96
C PHE A 55 -22.12 -15.87 -6.67
N PHE A 56 -22.63 -14.63 -6.71
CA PHE A 56 -22.56 -13.71 -5.57
C PHE A 56 -23.17 -14.24 -4.26
N GLY A 57 -24.18 -15.10 -4.34
CA GLY A 57 -24.85 -15.69 -3.18
C GLY A 57 -24.37 -17.10 -2.79
N THR A 58 -23.39 -17.65 -3.50
CA THR A 58 -22.89 -19.02 -3.23
C THR A 58 -22.12 -19.06 -1.92
N GLN A 59 -22.14 -20.22 -1.25
CA GLN A 59 -21.40 -20.40 0.00
C GLN A 59 -19.90 -20.14 -0.20
N HIS A 60 -19.37 -20.53 -1.37
CA HIS A 60 -17.98 -20.30 -1.75
C HIS A 60 -17.62 -18.81 -1.80
N THR A 61 -18.46 -17.98 -2.42
CA THR A 61 -18.22 -16.53 -2.51
C THR A 61 -18.34 -15.87 -1.14
N LEU A 62 -19.40 -16.19 -0.38
CA LEU A 62 -19.64 -15.63 0.94
C LEU A 62 -18.52 -15.95 1.95
N ALA A 63 -17.90 -17.13 1.84
CA ALA A 63 -16.79 -17.51 2.72
C ALA A 63 -15.46 -16.81 2.39
N ARG A 64 -15.32 -16.20 1.21
CA ARG A 64 -14.01 -15.78 0.67
C ARG A 64 -13.96 -14.34 0.18
N TYR A 65 -15.09 -13.65 -0.04
CA TYR A 65 -15.10 -12.33 -0.70
C TYR A 65 -14.22 -11.28 0.00
N GLU A 66 -14.04 -11.36 1.32
CA GLU A 66 -13.21 -10.43 2.09
C GLU A 66 -11.71 -10.66 1.89
N THR A 67 -11.29 -11.87 1.51
CA THR A 67 -9.88 -12.28 1.46
C THR A 67 -9.40 -12.70 0.08
N ALA A 68 -10.31 -12.98 -0.85
CA ALA A 68 -9.97 -13.51 -2.18
C ALA A 68 -9.47 -12.44 -3.16
N PHE A 69 -9.71 -11.16 -2.86
CA PHE A 69 -9.39 -10.06 -3.77
C PHE A 69 -8.36 -9.11 -3.17
N TYR A 70 -7.56 -8.52 -4.06
CA TYR A 70 -6.67 -7.42 -3.71
C TYR A 70 -7.48 -6.23 -3.17
N THR A 71 -7.09 -5.74 -2.00
CA THR A 71 -7.67 -4.51 -1.42
C THR A 71 -6.71 -3.35 -1.68
N PRO A 72 -7.13 -2.33 -2.47
CA PRO A 72 -6.28 -1.20 -2.78
C PRO A 72 -6.03 -0.30 -1.56
N LEU A 73 -4.83 0.25 -1.47
CA LEU A 73 -4.48 1.33 -0.55
C LEU A 73 -4.98 2.68 -1.10
N LEU A 74 -4.87 2.89 -2.42
CA LEU A 74 -5.10 4.20 -3.05
C LEU A 74 -6.18 4.21 -4.14
N SER A 75 -6.27 3.12 -4.91
CA SER A 75 -7.14 3.03 -6.09
C SER A 75 -8.62 3.18 -5.71
N ASP A 76 -9.36 3.96 -6.48
CA ASP A 76 -10.80 4.14 -6.31
C ASP A 76 -11.52 3.40 -7.44
N TRP A 77 -12.29 2.38 -7.08
CA TRP A 77 -13.05 1.53 -8.01
C TRP A 77 -14.55 1.79 -7.95
N SER A 78 -14.96 2.91 -7.34
CA SER A 78 -16.35 3.33 -7.39
C SER A 78 -16.77 3.62 -8.84
N ASN A 79 -18.07 3.44 -9.12
CA ASN A 79 -18.62 3.86 -10.40
C ASN A 79 -18.53 5.38 -10.55
N PHE A 80 -18.70 5.88 -11.77
CA PHE A 80 -18.54 7.30 -12.08
C PHE A 80 -19.45 8.19 -11.23
N GLU A 81 -20.72 7.81 -11.08
CA GLU A 81 -21.72 8.57 -10.31
C GLU A 81 -21.29 8.70 -8.85
N SER A 82 -20.87 7.60 -8.23
CA SER A 82 -20.40 7.59 -6.83
C SER A 82 -19.11 8.38 -6.66
N TRP A 83 -18.15 8.23 -7.57
CA TRP A 83 -16.92 9.03 -7.57
C TRP A 83 -17.23 10.53 -7.69
N GLN A 84 -18.18 10.87 -8.56
CA GLN A 84 -18.61 12.25 -8.79
C GLN A 84 -19.28 12.83 -7.54
N GLU A 85 -20.23 12.13 -6.94
CA GLU A 85 -20.92 12.51 -5.70
C GLU A 85 -19.94 12.64 -4.52
N ASN A 86 -18.89 11.82 -4.49
CA ASN A 86 -17.81 11.87 -3.50
C ASN A 86 -16.76 12.97 -3.78
N GLY A 87 -17.06 13.93 -4.66
CA GLY A 87 -16.25 15.12 -4.90
C GLY A 87 -15.22 14.98 -6.00
N SER A 88 -15.28 13.92 -6.83
CA SER A 88 -14.43 13.73 -8.00
C SER A 88 -12.93 13.82 -7.69
N VAL A 89 -12.53 13.36 -6.50
CA VAL A 89 -11.15 13.51 -6.02
C VAL A 89 -10.21 12.73 -6.93
N ASP A 90 -9.11 13.33 -7.36
CA ASP A 90 -8.11 12.65 -8.16
C ASP A 90 -7.15 11.81 -7.31
N THR A 91 -6.34 10.98 -7.98
CA THR A 91 -5.38 10.09 -7.32
C THR A 91 -4.34 10.85 -6.51
N THR A 92 -3.86 12.00 -6.99
CA THR A 92 -2.82 12.79 -6.33
C THR A 92 -3.32 13.35 -5.01
N HIS A 93 -4.54 13.88 -4.97
CA HIS A 93 -5.17 14.39 -3.75
C HIS A 93 -5.45 13.28 -2.74
N ARG A 94 -5.94 12.11 -3.18
CA ARG A 94 -6.09 10.95 -2.30
C ARG A 94 -4.75 10.49 -1.72
N ALA A 95 -3.71 10.44 -2.55
CA ALA A 95 -2.36 10.07 -2.14
C ALA A 95 -1.77 11.06 -1.12
N ASN A 96 -1.99 12.37 -1.30
CA ASN A 96 -1.57 13.39 -0.32
C ASN A 96 -2.23 13.17 1.04
N ARG A 97 -3.54 12.89 1.06
CA ARG A 97 -4.27 12.61 2.30
C ARG A 97 -3.70 11.40 3.03
N ILE A 98 -3.47 10.29 2.31
CA ILE A 98 -2.87 9.08 2.88
C ILE A 98 -1.48 9.38 3.42
N ALA A 99 -0.62 10.07 2.65
CA ALA A 99 0.73 10.41 3.09
C ALA A 99 0.73 11.22 4.40
N ARG A 100 -0.12 12.25 4.49
CA ARG A 100 -0.24 13.08 5.70
C ARG A 100 -0.76 12.29 6.90
N GLN A 101 -1.76 11.44 6.69
CA GLN A 101 -2.30 10.60 7.75
C GLN A 101 -1.25 9.61 8.27
N THR A 102 -0.56 8.91 7.36
CA THR A 102 0.51 7.97 7.72
C THR A 102 1.62 8.64 8.54
N LEU A 103 2.01 9.87 8.19
CA LEU A 103 3.00 10.63 8.96
C LEU A 103 2.47 11.07 10.33
N ALA A 104 1.21 11.46 10.42
CA ALA A 104 0.59 11.86 11.68
C ALA A 104 0.44 10.68 12.66
N ASP A 105 0.16 9.49 12.14
CA ASP A 105 -0.06 8.28 12.93
C ASP A 105 1.25 7.50 13.23
N PHE A 106 2.36 7.90 12.64
CA PHE A 106 3.62 7.17 12.76
C PHE A 106 4.18 7.23 14.19
N THR A 107 4.41 6.04 14.76
CA THR A 107 5.19 5.87 15.99
C THR A 107 6.50 5.15 15.65
N PRO A 108 7.68 5.74 15.94
CA PRO A 108 8.95 5.07 15.70
C PRO A 108 9.04 3.73 16.45
N PRO A 109 9.60 2.68 15.83
CA PRO A 109 9.86 1.43 16.54
C PRO A 109 10.85 1.66 17.69
N PRO A 110 10.73 0.90 18.80
CA PRO A 110 11.60 1.09 19.95
C PRO A 110 13.06 0.81 19.58
N LEU A 111 13.94 1.74 19.97
CA LEU A 111 15.38 1.59 19.88
C LEU A 111 15.96 1.79 21.29
N GLY A 112 16.77 0.84 21.75
CA GLY A 112 17.30 0.88 23.12
C GLY A 112 18.25 2.06 23.33
N ASP A 113 18.14 2.72 24.48
CA ASP A 113 18.85 3.97 24.81
C ASP A 113 20.36 3.89 24.58
N SER A 114 21.02 2.82 25.01
CA SER A 114 22.46 2.62 24.80
C SER A 114 22.85 2.62 23.32
N ARG A 115 21.99 2.14 22.40
CA ARG A 115 22.27 2.19 20.96
C ARG A 115 22.06 3.58 20.39
N LEU A 116 21.04 4.30 20.86
CA LEU A 116 20.82 5.70 20.49
C LEU A 116 22.02 6.56 20.90
N GLU A 117 22.49 6.42 22.13
CA GLU A 117 23.66 7.12 22.66
C GLU A 117 24.92 6.84 21.84
N GLU A 118 25.16 5.58 21.45
CA GLU A 118 26.29 5.22 20.60
C GLU A 118 26.21 5.86 19.20
N ILE A 119 25.01 5.91 18.60
CA ILE A 119 24.77 6.54 17.30
C ILE A 119 25.03 8.04 17.40
N ASP A 120 24.49 8.70 18.42
CA ASP A 120 24.63 10.15 18.62
C ASP A 120 26.09 10.55 18.87
N ALA A 121 26.81 9.81 19.72
CA ALA A 121 28.23 10.04 19.97
C ALA A 121 29.09 9.86 18.71
N PHE A 122 28.75 8.88 17.86
CA PHE A 122 29.42 8.69 16.58
C PHE A 122 29.15 9.87 15.63
N ILE A 123 27.90 10.31 15.51
CA ILE A 123 27.50 11.46 14.69
C ILE A 123 28.27 12.71 15.13
N GLU A 124 28.28 13.03 16.43
CA GLU A 124 28.97 14.20 16.97
C GLU A 124 30.46 14.19 16.62
N LYS A 125 31.13 13.05 16.87
CA LYS A 125 32.54 12.87 16.53
C LYS A 125 32.82 13.13 15.04
N ARG A 126 31.94 12.68 14.14
CA ARG A 126 32.11 12.86 12.69
C ARG A 126 31.88 14.31 12.26
N ILE A 127 30.93 15.00 12.89
CA ILE A 127 30.67 16.43 12.65
C ILE A 127 31.88 17.25 13.12
N SER A 128 32.39 17.03 14.33
CA SER A 128 33.56 17.77 14.86
C SER A 128 34.83 17.54 14.05
N ALA A 129 34.97 16.39 13.39
CA ALA A 129 36.09 16.08 12.50
C ALA A 129 36.01 16.73 11.11
N GLY A 130 35.01 17.59 10.85
CA GLY A 130 34.81 18.26 9.56
C GLY A 130 34.01 17.43 8.54
N GLY A 131 33.24 16.44 9.01
CA GLY A 131 32.25 15.75 8.19
C GLY A 131 31.10 16.68 7.76
N ALA A 132 30.23 16.18 6.87
CA ALA A 132 29.06 16.93 6.43
C ALA A 132 28.18 17.34 7.61
N ALA A 133 27.78 18.61 7.65
CA ALA A 133 26.85 19.11 8.64
C ALA A 133 25.45 18.49 8.41
N LEU A 134 24.77 18.13 9.50
CA LEU A 134 23.39 17.64 9.45
C LEU A 134 22.33 18.74 9.24
N SER A 135 22.75 20.01 9.17
CA SER A 135 21.85 21.11 8.84
C SER A 135 21.50 21.06 7.35
N ALA A 136 20.28 20.60 7.06
CA ALA A 136 19.56 20.94 5.83
C ALA A 136 18.81 22.26 6.03
#